data_AF-A0AAW2J1Z7-F1
#
_entry.id   AF-A0AAW2J1Z7-F1
#
_cell.length_a   1.000
_cell.length_b   1.000
_cell.length_c   1.000
_cell.angle_alpha   90.00
_cell.angle_beta   90.00
_cell.angle_gamma   90.00
#
_symmetry.space_group_name_H-M   'P 1'
#
loop_
_entity.id
_entity.type
_entity.pdbx_description
1 polymer ?
#
loop_
_entity_poly.entity_id
_entity_poly.type
_entity_poly.pdbx_seq_one_letter_code
_entity_poly.pdbx_strand_id
1 'polypeptide(L)'
;MLDNIFNTVMDIKGKTKDNMDARKDSKIICNRPELELDEHRPNIMPKVIYTLGKEQKRRVCEWIRGLKFPDGYASNLARCVDVTERMA
;
A
#
# COMPACT_ATOMS: atom_id res chain seq x y z
N MET A 1 -9.72 0.11 -9.52
CA MET A 1 -8.57 -0.73 -9.96
C MET A 1 -7.26 -0.26 -9.31
N LEU A 2 -7.00 1.05 -9.27
CA LEU A 2 -5.84 1.62 -8.57
C LEU A 2 -5.92 1.53 -7.04
N ASP A 3 -7.12 1.35 -6.50
CA ASP A 3 -7.38 1.34 -5.06
C ASP A 3 -6.61 0.21 -4.35
N ASN A 4 -6.52 -0.97 -4.96
CA ASN A 4 -5.79 -2.10 -4.37
C ASN A 4 -4.28 -1.83 -4.27
N ILE A 5 -3.68 -1.22 -5.30
CA ILE A 5 -2.27 -0.84 -5.30
C ILE A 5 -2.04 0.21 -4.22
N PHE A 6 -2.90 1.23 -4.18
CA PHE A 6 -2.82 2.30 -3.20
C PHE A 6 -2.96 1.77 -1.77
N ASN A 7 -3.98 0.95 -1.50
CA ASN A 7 -4.20 0.35 -0.19
C ASN A 7 -3.03 -0.54 0.25
N THR A 8 -2.34 -1.20 -0.69
CA THR A 8 -1.19 -2.07 -0.40
C THR A 8 0.07 -1.25 -0.10
N VAL A 9 0.40 -0.28 -0.94
CA VAL A 9 1.59 0.59 -0.78
C VAL A 9 1.45 1.54 0.43
N MET A 10 0.23 1.96 0.74
CA MET A 10 -0.08 2.77 1.93
C MET A 10 -0.31 1.92 3.19
N ASP A 11 -0.27 0.58 3.09
CA ASP A 11 -0.50 -0.36 4.19
C ASP A 11 -1.77 -0.05 4.99
N ILE A 12 -2.90 0.06 4.27
CA ILE A 12 -4.20 0.34 4.89
C ILE A 12 -4.75 -0.97 5.44
N LYS A 13 -4.79 -1.06 6.77
CA LYS A 13 -5.29 -2.23 7.51
C LYS A 13 -6.68 -2.64 7.00
N GLY A 14 -6.83 -3.92 6.65
CA GLY A 14 -8.08 -4.51 6.16
C GLY A 14 -8.40 -4.22 4.68
N LYS A 15 -7.60 -3.39 3.99
CA LYS A 15 -7.77 -3.09 2.56
C LYS A 15 -6.56 -3.49 1.70
N THR A 16 -5.41 -3.74 2.31
CA THR A 16 -4.21 -4.26 1.62
C THR A 16 -4.48 -5.63 0.98
N LYS A 17 -3.89 -5.86 -0.20
CA LYS A 17 -3.87 -7.18 -0.85
C LYS A 17 -2.64 -8.01 -0.48
N ASP A 18 -1.73 -7.43 0.31
CA ASP A 18 -0.66 -8.17 0.94
C ASP A 18 -1.20 -8.97 2.13
N ASN A 19 -1.33 -10.28 1.94
CA ASN A 19 -1.80 -11.22 2.97
C ASN A 19 -0.95 -12.50 2.93
N MET A 20 -1.12 -13.37 3.92
CA MET A 20 -0.26 -14.55 4.05
C MET A 20 -0.34 -15.50 2.85
N ASP A 21 -1.52 -15.65 2.25
CA ASP A 21 -1.67 -16.54 1.10
C ASP A 21 -1.02 -15.93 -0.15
N ALA A 22 -1.17 -14.61 -0.37
CA ALA A 22 -0.45 -13.88 -1.40
C ALA A 22 1.08 -13.98 -1.22
N ARG A 23 1.59 -14.07 0.01
CA ARG A 23 3.02 -14.27 0.31
C ARG A 23 3.50 -15.68 0.00
N LYS A 24 2.69 -16.71 0.28
CA LYS A 24 2.98 -18.10 -0.12
C LYS A 24 3.00 -18.24 -1.64
N ASP A 25 2.00 -17.65 -2.30
CA ASP A 25 1.94 -17.61 -3.76
C ASP A 25 3.14 -16.85 -4.33
N SER A 26 3.51 -15.71 -3.73
CA SER A 26 4.70 -14.97 -4.13
C SER A 26 5.96 -15.82 -3.98
N LYS A 27 6.14 -16.64 -2.93
CA LYS A 27 7.31 -17.53 -2.81
C LYS A 27 7.41 -18.53 -3.97
N ILE A 28 6.26 -19.01 -4.46
CA ILE A 28 6.21 -20.03 -5.52
C ILE A 28 6.36 -19.39 -6.91
N ILE A 29 5.70 -18.26 -7.13
CA ILE A 29 5.52 -17.65 -8.47
C ILE A 29 6.52 -16.52 -8.72
N CYS A 30 6.99 -15.86 -7.67
CA CYS A 30 7.86 -14.69 -7.75
C CYS A 30 9.18 -14.95 -7.01
N ASN A 31 10.31 -14.89 -7.71
CA ASN A 31 11.63 -14.99 -7.07
C ASN A 31 11.98 -13.71 -6.29
N ARG A 32 11.30 -13.48 -5.15
CA ARG A 32 11.45 -12.32 -4.25
C ARG A 32 11.65 -12.77 -2.80
N PRO A 33 12.89 -13.16 -2.43
CA PRO A 33 13.18 -13.68 -1.09
C PRO A 33 12.90 -12.65 0.02
N GLU A 34 12.95 -11.35 -0.27
CA GLU A 34 12.68 -10.29 0.72
C GLU A 34 11.21 -10.24 1.17
N LEU A 35 10.32 -10.90 0.41
CA LEU A 35 8.90 -10.99 0.72
C LEU A 35 8.53 -12.34 1.34
N GLU A 36 9.45 -13.29 1.48
CA GLU A 36 9.13 -14.59 2.04
C GLU A 36 8.76 -14.51 3.54
N LEU A 37 7.86 -15.40 3.95
CA LEU A 37 7.51 -15.56 5.36
C LEU A 37 8.64 -16.28 6.09
N ASP A 38 8.91 -15.86 7.32
CA ASP A 38 9.88 -16.52 8.20
C ASP A 38 9.30 -17.89 8.63
N GLU A 39 10.00 -18.97 8.27
CA GLU A 39 9.59 -20.35 8.60
C GLU A 39 9.60 -20.61 10.12
N HIS A 40 10.44 -19.90 10.87
CA HIS A 40 10.48 -19.98 12.33
C HIS A 40 9.44 -19.08 12.99
N ARG A 41 8.90 -18.09 12.27
CA ARG A 41 7.88 -17.15 12.75
C ARG A 41 6.76 -16.96 11.71
N PRO A 42 5.99 -18.03 11.39
CA PRO A 42 5.04 -18.02 10.29
C PRO A 42 3.88 -17.03 10.47
N ASN A 43 3.65 -16.54 11.70
CA ASN A 43 2.61 -15.57 12.03
C ASN A 43 3.09 -14.11 11.93
N ILE A 44 4.35 -13.86 11.62
CA ILE A 44 4.90 -12.52 11.47
C ILE A 44 5.08 -12.23 9.98
N MET A 45 4.31 -11.28 9.45
CA MET A 45 4.58 -10.73 8.13
C MET A 45 5.66 -9.65 8.25
N PRO A 46 6.85 -9.86 7.66
CA PRO A 46 7.88 -8.84 7.68
C PRO A 46 7.39 -7.60 6.91
N LYS A 47 7.78 -6.43 7.40
CA LYS A 47 7.49 -5.16 6.73
C LYS A 47 8.12 -5.18 5.35
N VAL A 48 7.32 -4.85 4.35
CA VAL A 48 7.71 -4.92 2.94
C VAL A 48 8.35 -3.64 2.46
N ILE A 49 9.33 -3.81 1.56
CA ILE A 49 10.12 -2.73 0.97
C ILE A 49 9.28 -1.73 0.17
N TYR A 50 8.09 -2.14 -0.28
CA TYR A 50 7.17 -1.29 -1.06
C TYR A 50 6.16 -0.54 -0.19
N THR A 51 6.09 -0.80 1.11
CA THR A 51 5.24 -0.02 2.02
C THR A 51 5.89 1.31 2.34
N LEU A 52 5.16 2.39 2.12
CA LEU A 52 5.64 3.73 2.40
C LEU A 52 5.77 3.96 3.91
N GLY A 53 6.89 4.56 4.31
CA GLY A 53 7.06 5.13 5.65
C GLY A 53 6.15 6.34 5.86
N LYS A 54 6.00 6.79 7.11
CA LYS A 54 5.09 7.88 7.48
C LYS A 54 5.28 9.16 6.64
N GLU A 55 6.52 9.63 6.49
CA GLU A 55 6.81 10.82 5.70
C GLU A 55 6.56 10.62 4.19
N GLN A 56 6.79 9.41 3.69
CA GLN A 56 6.50 9.09 2.29
C GLN A 56 4.99 9.07 2.04
N LYS A 57 4.19 8.49 2.95
CA LYS A 57 2.73 8.53 2.90
C LYS A 57 2.23 9.99 2.87
N ARG A 58 2.75 10.85 3.76
CA ARG A 58 2.41 12.29 3.78
C ARG A 58 2.70 12.97 2.44
N ARG A 59 3.88 12.78 1.86
CA ARG A 59 4.26 13.37 0.57
C ARG A 59 3.34 12.92 -0.56
N VAL A 60 2.97 11.64 -0.59
CA VAL A 60 2.02 11.10 -1.58
C VAL A 60 0.62 11.72 -1.39
N CYS A 61 0.15 11.84 -0.15
CA CYS A 61 -1.13 12.48 0.15
C CYS A 61 -1.16 13.95 -0.28
N GLU A 62 -0.10 14.72 -0.01
CA GLU A 62 0.03 16.12 -0.45
C GLU A 62 0.02 16.23 -1.98
N TRP A 63 0.73 15.34 -2.66
CA TRP A 63 0.73 15.29 -4.12
C TRP A 63 -0.65 14.99 -4.68
N ILE A 64 -1.37 14.00 -4.13
CA ILE A 64 -2.74 13.65 -4.55
C ILE A 64 -3.71 14.81 -4.32
N ARG A 65 -3.57 15.54 -3.21
CA ARG A 65 -4.41 16.71 -2.92
C ARG A 65 -4.26 17.80 -3.97
N GLY A 66 -3.08 17.94 -4.57
CA GLY A 66 -2.82 18.86 -5.67
C GLY A 66 -3.13 18.31 -7.06
N LEU A 67 -3.37 17.00 -7.18
CA LEU A 67 -3.56 16.33 -8.46
C LEU A 67 -4.93 16.67 -9.08
N LYS A 68 -4.92 17.10 -10.33
CA LYS A 68 -6.11 17.43 -11.11
C LYS A 68 -6.15 16.59 -12.38
N PHE A 69 -7.33 16.08 -12.71
CA PHE A 69 -7.60 15.39 -13.95
C PHE A 69 -8.55 16.20 -14.84
N PRO A 70 -8.53 16.01 -16.16
CA PRO A 70 -9.59 16.49 -17.04
C PRO A 70 -10.96 15.99 -16.59
N ASP A 71 -12.00 16.75 -16.87
CA ASP A 71 -13.36 16.37 -16.54
C ASP A 71 -13.74 15.03 -17.20
N GLY A 72 -14.41 14.16 -16.47
CA GLY A 72 -14.79 12.81 -16.93
C GLY A 72 -13.69 11.74 -16.90
N TYR A 73 -12.42 12.06 -16.60
CA TYR A 73 -11.35 11.04 -16.54
C TYR A 73 -11.32 10.27 -15.21
N ALA A 74 -11.38 11.00 -14.10
CA ALA A 74 -11.36 10.43 -12.76
C ALA A 74 -12.11 11.33 -11.77
N SER A 75 -12.66 10.73 -10.72
CA SER A 75 -13.20 11.45 -9.57
C SER A 75 -12.13 12.32 -8.91
N ASN A 76 -12.54 13.42 -8.28
CA ASN A 76 -11.64 14.29 -7.54
C ASN A 76 -11.01 13.57 -6.32
N LEU A 77 -9.80 13.05 -6.50
CA LEU A 77 -9.06 12.28 -5.49
C LEU A 77 -8.68 13.11 -4.26
N ALA A 78 -8.64 14.44 -4.36
CA ALA A 78 -8.36 15.30 -3.20
C ALA A 78 -9.42 15.15 -2.09
N ARG A 79 -10.64 14.68 -2.42
CA ARG A 79 -11.69 14.39 -1.44
C ARG A 79 -11.45 13.10 -0.64
N CYS A 80 -10.56 12.24 -1.11
CA CYS A 80 -10.26 10.95 -0.51
C CYS A 80 -8.99 10.97 0.36
N VAL A 81 -8.39 12.15 0.56
CA VAL A 81 -7.12 12.30 1.27
C VAL A 81 -7.26 13.30 2.40
N ASP A 82 -6.92 12.85 3.61
CA ASP A 82 -6.71 13.71 4.76
C ASP A 82 -5.21 13.75 5.11
N VAL A 83 -4.62 14.94 5.08
CA VAL A 83 -3.19 15.19 5.39
C VAL A 83 -2.99 15.48 6.89
N THR A 84 -4.09 15.66 7.64
CA THR A 84 -4.09 15.97 9.08
C THR A 84 -4.25 14.74 9.97
N GLU A 85 -4.78 13.63 9.44
CA GLU A 85 -4.82 12.36 10.17
C GLU A 85 -3.40 11.85 10.46
N ARG A 86 -3.17 11.44 11.72
CA ARG A 86 -1.96 10.72 12.10
C ARG A 86 -1.98 9.38 11.36
N MET A 87 -1.24 9.30 10.26
CA MET A 87 -1.00 8.06 9.53
C MET A 87 -0.27 7.09 10.47
N ALA A 88 -1.06 6.23 11.12
CA ALA A 88 -0.62 5.18 12.03
C ALA A 88 0.03 4.03 11.27
#